data_AF-A0A5X2NHH5-F1
#
_entry.id   AF-A0A5X2NHH5-F1
#
_cell.length_a   1.000
_cell.length_b   1.000
_cell.length_c   1.000
_cell.angle_alpha   90.00
_cell.angle_beta   90.00
_cell.angle_gamma   90.00
#
_symmetry.space_group_name_H-M   'P 1'
#
loop_
_entity.id
_entity.type
_entity.pdbx_description
1 polymer ?
#
loop_
_entity_poly.entity_id
_entity_poly.type
_entity_poly.pdbx_seq_one_letter_code
_entity_poly.pdbx_strand_id
1 'polypeptide(L)' 'MPKYQINATIKKPGGGPVKWTHYSDFPMTAEECRKNFSKEKEAGKCFSVDVHISDFICKEIHPQ' A
#
# COMPACT_ATOMS: atom_id res chain seq x y z
N MET A 1 19.35 2.57 2.77
CA MET A 1 18.77 1.30 3.23
C MET A 1 17.38 1.63 3.69
N PRO A 2 16.35 0.92 3.21
CA PRO A 2 14.99 1.20 3.63
C PRO A 2 14.94 1.16 5.15
N LYS A 3 14.40 2.23 5.74
CA LYS A 3 14.27 2.38 7.18
C LYS A 3 12.91 1.96 7.67
N TYR A 4 11.93 1.82 6.79
CA TYR A 4 10.56 1.48 7.15
C TYR A 4 10.06 0.33 6.28
N GLN A 5 9.43 -0.65 6.93
CA GLN A 5 8.62 -1.68 6.30
C GLN A 5 7.16 -1.38 6.57
N ILE A 6 6.44 -1.15 5.48
CA ILE A 6 5.01 -0.91 5.45
C ILE A 6 4.33 -2.22 5.04
N ASN A 7 3.39 -2.68 5.84
CA ASN A 7 2.53 -3.81 5.51
C ASN A 7 1.08 -3.34 5.48
N ALA A 8 0.32 -3.78 4.51
CA ALA A 8 -1.07 -3.42 4.37
C ALA A 8 -1.85 -4.56 3.70
N THR A 9 -3.12 -4.71 4.03
CA THR A 9 -4.04 -5.59 3.31
C THR A 9 -4.87 -4.75 2.35
N ILE A 10 -4.74 -5.02 1.05
CA ILE A 10 -5.48 -4.33 -0.01
C ILE A 10 -6.69 -5.18 -0.40
N LYS A 11 -7.88 -4.62 -0.25
CA LYS A 11 -9.13 -5.20 -0.73
C LYS A 11 -9.54 -4.47 -2.00
N LYS A 12 -9.55 -5.19 -3.11
CA LYS A 12 -10.01 -4.69 -4.42
C LYS A 12 -11.43 -5.19 -4.70
N PRO A 13 -12.30 -4.37 -5.31
CA PRO A 13 -13.62 -4.84 -5.74
C PRO A 13 -13.45 -5.94 -6.80
N GLY A 14 -14.13 -7.06 -6.60
CA GLY A 14 -14.03 -8.24 -7.48
C GLY A 14 -12.82 -9.15 -7.23
N GLY A 15 -11.99 -8.87 -6.22
CA GLY A 15 -10.85 -9.71 -5.82
C GLY A 15 -10.80 -9.97 -4.31
N GLY A 16 -9.97 -10.93 -3.91
CA GLY A 16 -9.70 -11.21 -2.49
C GLY A 16 -8.78 -10.16 -1.85
N PRO A 17 -8.69 -10.12 -0.50
CA PRO A 17 -7.70 -9.32 0.22
C PRO A 17 -6.28 -9.79 -0.14
N VAL A 18 -5.43 -8.86 -0.58
CA VAL A 18 -4.03 -9.11 -0.91
C VAL A 18 -3.14 -8.47 0.14
N LYS A 19 -2.23 -9.24 0.72
CA LYS A 19 -1.18 -8.69 1.59
C LYS A 19 -0.13 -7.99 0.73
N TRP A 20 0.16 -6.75 1.08
CA TRP A 20 1.19 -5.95 0.46
C TRP A 20 2.25 -5.55 1.47
N THR A 21 3.50 -5.63 1.04
CA THR A 21 4.65 -5.20 1.81
C THR A 21 5.49 -4.26 0.95
N HIS A 22 5.87 -3.13 1.52
CA HIS A 22 6.67 -2.11 0.87
C HIS A 22 7.75 -1.59 1.80
N TYR A 23 8.88 -1.26 1.22
CA TYR A 23 10.05 -0.78 1.93
C TYR A 23 10.32 0.65 1.48
N SER A 24 10.42 1.56 2.44
CA SER A 24 10.62 2.99 2.19
C SER A 24 11.72 3.53 3.10
N ASP A 25 12.45 4.53 2.62
CA ASP A 25 13.41 5.28 3.44
C ASP A 25 12.70 6.26 4.40
N PHE A 26 11.43 6.59 4.13
CA PHE A 26 10.59 7.51 4.90
C PHE A 26 9.35 6.81 5.47
N PRO A 27 8.85 7.24 6.64
CA PRO A 27 7.60 6.72 7.17
C PRO A 27 6.47 7.08 6.20
N MET A 28 5.54 6.15 6.00
CA MET A 28 4.36 6.34 5.17
C MET A 28 3.12 6.25 6.05
N THR A 29 2.09 7.00 5.68
CA THR A 29 0.76 6.95 6.30
C THR A 29 -0.18 6.02 5.52
N ALA A 30 -1.26 5.58 6.16
CA ALA A 30 -2.29 4.79 5.50
C ALA A 30 -2.92 5.53 4.30
N GLU A 31 -3.02 6.86 4.37
CA GLU A 31 -3.53 7.68 3.27
C GLU A 31 -2.59 7.69 2.06
N GLU A 32 -1.28 7.82 2.27
CA GLU A 32 -0.28 7.74 1.20
C GLU A 32 -0.25 6.35 0.58
N CYS A 33 -0.32 5.31 1.41
CA CYS A 33 -0.49 3.93 0.97
C CYS A 33 -1.73 3.79 0.07
N ARG A 34 -2.88 4.35 0.50
CA ARG A 34 -4.12 4.36 -0.30
C ARG A 34 -3.96 5.13 -1.60
N LYS A 35 -3.29 6.29 -1.59
CA LYS A 35 -3.03 7.07 -2.81
C LYS A 35 -2.15 6.30 -3.80
N ASN A 36 -1.18 5.52 -3.33
CA ASN A 36 -0.37 4.68 -4.20
C ASN A 36 -1.24 3.61 -4.89
N PHE A 37 -2.11 2.93 -4.15
CA PHE A 37 -2.98 1.90 -4.73
C PHE A 37 -4.15 2.41 -5.56
N SER A 38 -4.71 3.55 -5.17
CA SER A 38 -5.78 4.20 -5.93
C SER A 38 -5.27 4.72 -7.28
N LYS A 39 -3.95 4.92 -7.43
CA LYS A 39 -3.31 5.38 -8.67
C LYS A 39 -2.77 4.25 -9.54
N GLU A 40 -2.45 3.08 -8.98
CA GLU A 40 -1.88 1.97 -9.75
C GLU A 40 -2.93 1.21 -10.60
N LYS A 41 -3.04 1.66 -11.87
CA LYS A 41 -3.36 0.93 -13.11
C LYS A 41 -4.84 0.57 -13.38
N GLU A 42 -5.36 0.76 -14.60
CA GLU A 42 -4.77 0.40 -15.90
C GLU A 42 -4.56 1.53 -16.93
N ALA A 43 -3.61 1.27 -17.84
CA ALA A 43 -3.39 2.04 -19.06
C ALA A 43 -4.70 2.20 -19.86
N GLY A 44 -5.16 3.44 -20.01
CA GLY A 44 -6.26 3.80 -20.92
C GLY A 44 -7.67 3.67 -20.35
N LYS A 45 -7.86 3.27 -19.09
CA LYS A 45 -9.20 3.17 -18.47
C LYS A 45 -9.19 3.79 -17.07
N CYS A 46 -9.69 5.03 -16.99
CA CYS A 46 -9.90 5.76 -15.76
C CYS A 46 -11.04 5.12 -14.96
N PHE A 47 -10.77 4.01 -14.28
CA PHE A 47 -11.62 3.52 -13.22
C PHE A 47 -10.92 3.84 -11.91
N SER A 48 -11.45 4.81 -11.17
CA SER A 48 -11.10 5.00 -9.76
C SER A 48 -11.59 3.77 -9.00
N VAL A 49 -10.76 2.73 -8.95
CA VAL A 49 -11.03 1.54 -8.17
C VAL A 49 -10.92 1.95 -6.71
N ASP A 50 -12.04 1.95 -5.99
CA ASP A 50 -12.05 2.20 -4.56
C ASP A 50 -11.36 1.03 -3.84
N VAL A 51 -10.08 1.21 -3.57
CA VAL A 51 -9.24 0.23 -2.88
C VAL A 51 -9.34 0.45 -1.39
N HIS A 52 -9.86 -0.55 -0.69
CA HIS A 52 -9.93 -0.51 0.77
C HIS A 52 -8.63 -1.06 1.35
N ILE A 53 -8.00 -0.27 2.21
CA ILE A 53 -6.81 -0.67 2.95
C ILE A 53 -7.20 -1.00 4.38
N SER A 54 -6.84 -2.21 4.82
CA SER A 54 -6.92 -2.63 6.23
C SER A 54 -5.56 -3.10 6.74
N ASP A 55 -5.43 -3.26 8.05
CA ASP A 55 -4.22 -3.83 8.68
C ASP A 55 -2.94 -3.08 8.32
N PHE A 56 -3.04 -1.75 8.15
CA PHE A 56 -1.91 -0.91 7.83
C PHE A 56 -0.94 -0.86 9.02
N ILE A 57 0.32 -1.22 8.77
CA ILE A 57 1.39 -1.28 9.75
C ILE A 57 2.64 -0.66 9.12
N CYS A 58 3.13 0.43 9.70
CA CYS A 58 4.44 1.00 9.38
C CYS A 58 5.41 0.64 10.51
N LYS A 59 6.49 -0.08 10.22
CA LYS A 59 7.52 -0.45 11.19
C LYS A 59 8.87 0.08 10.75
N GLU A 60 9.61 0.72 11.65
CA GLU A 60 11.02 1.02 11.41
C GLU A 60 11.81 -0.29 11.41
N ILE A 61 12.60 -0.52 10.36
CA ILE A 61 13.53 -1.64 10.23
C ILE A 61 14.94 -1.09 10.46
N HIS A 62 15.55 -1.53 11.56
CA HIS A 62 16.96 -1.27 11.82
C HIS A 62 17.76 -2.42 11.23
N PRO A 63 18.70 -2.16 10.28
CA PRO A 63 19.67 -3.18 9.93
C PRO A 63 20.50 -3.50 11.18
N GLN A 64 20.53 -4.79 11.56
CA GLN A 64 21.44 -5.31 12.58
C GLN A 64 22.87 -5.33 12.07
#